data_AF-A0A9Q3IYP2-F1
#
_entry.id   AF-A0A9Q3IYP2-F1
#
_cell.length_a   1.000
_cell.length_b   1.000
_cell.length_c   1.000
_cell.angle_alpha   90.00
_cell.angle_beta   90.00
_cell.angle_gamma   90.00
#
_symmetry.space_group_name_H-M   'P 1'
#
loop_
_entity.id
_entity.type
_entity.pdbx_description
1 polymer ?
#
loop_
_entity_poly.entity_id
_entity_poly.type
_entity_poly.pdbx_seq_one_letter_code
_entity_poly.pdbx_strand_id
1 'polypeptide(L)'
;MGAFGNFAATCPQTFTQGFHVLQTFSRGFMARIKEMKNIFIVFQDINDLNPLPVSGFIKNCSDFLVTSSIVPNPHIAMESLAVVPCFCMAENQRVGQAGCVAPCKFFSLYTKLAYMKDFKKDTVPENERGTFANVVLLFKALGINYLISLDCLEPPPGDTLIWELDLLYHLGALNGRGQLAKNGRVMDPMLSMAILESEKYQCTKAVLSIGSM
;
A
#
# COMPACT_ATOMS: atom_id res chain seq x y z
N MET A 1 -3.40 17.38 -29.06
CA MET A 1 -4.34 16.32 -29.48
C MET A 1 -4.09 15.10 -28.61
N GLY A 2 -4.84 14.93 -27.53
CA GLY A 2 -4.60 13.84 -26.57
C GLY A 2 -5.10 12.51 -27.13
N ALA A 3 -4.32 11.44 -26.95
CA ALA A 3 -4.57 10.07 -27.41
C ALA A 3 -5.76 9.36 -26.71
N PHE A 4 -6.68 10.13 -26.15
CA PHE A 4 -7.90 9.64 -25.51
C PHE A 4 -9.08 10.13 -26.35
N GLY A 5 -9.68 9.23 -27.12
CA GLY A 5 -10.93 9.51 -27.83
C GLY A 5 -12.00 10.04 -26.85
N ASN A 6 -12.97 10.76 -27.38
CA ASN A 6 -14.12 11.32 -26.64
C ASN A 6 -15.04 10.22 -26.08
N PHE A 7 -14.53 9.33 -25.23
CA PHE A 7 -15.29 8.27 -24.54
C PHE A 7 -16.23 8.83 -23.46
N ALA A 8 -16.06 10.10 -23.08
CA ALA A 8 -16.97 10.81 -22.17
C ALA A 8 -18.40 10.95 -22.72
N ALA A 9 -18.59 10.89 -24.05
CA ALA A 9 -19.92 10.95 -24.67
C ALA A 9 -20.65 9.59 -24.70
N THR A 10 -19.96 8.48 -24.41
CA THR A 10 -20.47 7.11 -24.56
C THR A 10 -20.73 6.40 -23.23
N CYS A 11 -20.37 7.00 -22.08
CA CYS A 11 -20.69 6.43 -20.78
C CYS A 11 -22.15 6.69 -20.42
N PRO A 12 -22.94 5.65 -20.08
CA PRO A 12 -24.28 5.87 -19.55
C PRO A 12 -24.18 6.66 -18.24
N GLN A 13 -25.15 7.55 -18.04
CA GLN A 13 -25.36 8.29 -16.80
C GLN A 13 -25.38 7.28 -15.63
N THR A 14 -24.64 7.60 -14.57
CA THR A 14 -24.63 6.97 -13.23
C THR A 14 -25.67 5.86 -13.01
N PHE A 15 -25.20 4.62 -12.79
CA PHE A 15 -26.06 3.46 -12.48
C PHE A 15 -26.92 3.75 -11.25
N THR A 16 -28.25 3.72 -11.41
CA THR A 16 -29.19 4.10 -10.34
C THR A 16 -29.72 2.88 -9.57
N GLN A 17 -29.61 1.68 -10.14
CA GLN A 17 -30.25 0.47 -9.61
C GLN A 17 -29.36 -0.45 -8.75
N GLY A 18 -28.13 -0.03 -8.43
CA GLY A 18 -27.20 -0.79 -7.59
C GLY A 18 -26.71 -2.12 -8.23
N PHE A 19 -25.90 -2.88 -7.48
CA PHE A 19 -25.33 -4.16 -7.93
C PHE A 19 -25.91 -5.34 -7.16
N HIS A 20 -26.15 -6.47 -7.84
CA HIS A 20 -26.54 -7.75 -7.23
C HIS A 20 -25.34 -8.67 -7.17
N VAL A 21 -24.93 -9.09 -5.98
CA VAL A 21 -23.84 -10.06 -5.81
C VAL A 21 -24.39 -11.45 -6.12
N LEU A 22 -23.80 -12.12 -7.11
CA LEU A 22 -24.18 -13.48 -7.53
C LEU A 22 -23.42 -14.55 -6.74
N GLN A 23 -22.11 -14.36 -6.56
CA GLN A 23 -21.26 -15.34 -5.90
C GLN A 23 -20.04 -14.65 -5.27
N THR A 24 -19.66 -15.08 -4.09
CA THR A 24 -18.47 -14.57 -3.38
C THR A 24 -17.36 -15.62 -3.41
N PHE A 25 -16.13 -15.19 -3.70
CA PHE A 25 -14.90 -15.98 -3.66
C PHE A 25 -13.98 -15.43 -2.55
N SER A 26 -12.91 -16.16 -2.21
CA SER A 26 -11.96 -15.74 -1.17
C SER A 26 -11.22 -14.43 -1.47
N ARG A 27 -11.19 -13.97 -2.73
CA ARG A 27 -10.45 -12.76 -3.18
C ARG A 27 -11.29 -11.81 -4.06
N GLY A 28 -12.62 -11.93 -4.02
CA GLY A 28 -13.50 -11.12 -4.85
C GLY A 28 -14.92 -11.64 -4.91
N PHE A 29 -15.80 -10.94 -5.61
CA PHE A 29 -17.19 -11.34 -5.79
C PHE A 29 -17.65 -11.08 -7.22
N MET A 30 -18.46 -12.00 -7.72
CA MET A 30 -19.13 -11.88 -8.99
C MET A 30 -20.41 -11.06 -8.79
N ALA A 31 -20.52 -9.94 -9.48
CA ALA A 31 -21.66 -9.04 -9.40
C ALA A 31 -22.34 -8.87 -10.75
N ARG A 32 -23.66 -8.68 -10.72
CA ARG A 32 -24.47 -8.35 -11.89
C ARG A 32 -25.16 -7.02 -11.66
N ILE A 33 -24.88 -6.07 -12.54
CA ILE A 33 -25.60 -4.79 -12.60
C ILE A 33 -26.82 -5.01 -13.49
N LYS A 34 -28.02 -4.69 -13.00
CA LYS A 34 -29.29 -4.95 -13.71
C LYS A 34 -29.35 -4.30 -15.10
N GLU A 35 -28.71 -3.16 -15.25
CA GLU A 35 -28.67 -2.39 -16.50
C GLU A 35 -27.68 -2.98 -17.53
N MET A 36 -26.88 -3.99 -17.16
CA MET A 36 -25.86 -4.59 -18.03
C MET A 36 -26.14 -6.07 -18.33
N LYS A 37 -25.96 -6.46 -19.60
CA LYS A 37 -26.18 -7.85 -20.07
C LYS A 37 -25.15 -8.84 -19.52
N ASN A 38 -23.96 -8.37 -19.12
CA ASN A 38 -22.83 -9.22 -18.77
C ASN A 38 -22.59 -9.24 -17.26
N ILE A 39 -22.00 -10.34 -16.80
CA ILE A 39 -21.59 -10.56 -15.42
C ILE A 39 -20.20 -9.95 -15.19
N PHE A 40 -20.00 -9.28 -14.05
CA PHE A 40 -18.75 -8.63 -13.67
C PHE A 40 -18.06 -9.43 -12.56
N ILE A 41 -16.74 -9.46 -12.58
CA ILE A 41 -15.91 -10.01 -11.51
C ILE A 41 -15.26 -8.82 -10.83
N VAL A 42 -15.60 -8.61 -9.55
CA VAL A 42 -15.03 -7.57 -8.71
C VAL A 42 -13.93 -8.21 -7.86
N PHE A 43 -12.70 -7.74 -8.01
CA PHE A 43 -11.58 -8.19 -7.17
C PHE A 43 -11.50 -7.31 -5.93
N GLN A 44 -11.30 -7.92 -4.76
CA GLN A 44 -10.86 -7.20 -3.57
C GLN A 44 -9.37 -6.96 -3.73
N ASP A 45 -8.97 -5.69 -3.81
CA ASP A 45 -7.60 -5.20 -3.96
C ASP A 45 -6.49 -6.21 -3.69
N ILE A 46 -5.63 -6.41 -4.68
CA ILE A 46 -4.29 -6.91 -4.43
C ILE A 46 -3.33 -5.84 -4.92
N ASN A 47 -2.52 -5.33 -3.99
CA ASN A 47 -1.35 -4.47 -4.22
C ASN A 47 -0.26 -5.16 -5.07
N ASP A 48 -0.63 -6.08 -5.95
CA ASP A 48 0.31 -6.68 -6.89
C ASP A 48 0.41 -5.76 -8.09
N LEU A 49 1.60 -5.17 -8.27
CA LEU A 49 2.03 -4.64 -9.56
C LEU A 49 1.98 -5.69 -10.69
N ASN A 50 1.59 -6.94 -10.41
CA ASN A 50 1.43 -8.03 -11.36
C ASN A 50 0.11 -8.81 -11.11
N PRO A 51 -1.06 -8.33 -11.55
CA PRO A 51 -2.18 -9.23 -11.73
C PRO A 51 -1.81 -10.24 -12.82
N LEU A 52 -1.85 -11.53 -12.47
CA LEU A 52 -1.72 -12.62 -13.44
C LEU A 52 -2.61 -12.30 -14.65
N PRO A 53 -2.10 -12.36 -15.90
CA PRO A 53 -2.94 -12.16 -17.06
C PRO A 53 -3.95 -13.31 -17.08
N VAL A 54 -5.17 -13.04 -16.61
CA VAL A 54 -6.29 -13.95 -16.76
C VAL A 54 -6.65 -13.93 -18.25
N SER A 55 -5.90 -14.72 -19.02
CA SER A 55 -6.05 -14.84 -20.46
C SER A 55 -7.43 -15.43 -20.75
N GLY A 56 -8.36 -14.55 -21.11
CA GLY A 56 -9.58 -14.94 -21.83
C GLY A 56 -10.92 -14.48 -21.25
N PHE A 57 -11.00 -13.91 -20.03
CA PHE A 57 -12.31 -13.65 -19.42
C PHE A 57 -12.70 -12.20 -19.17
N ILE A 58 -11.76 -11.24 -19.18
CA ILE A 58 -12.09 -9.87 -18.78
C ILE A 58 -12.28 -8.99 -20.01
N LYS A 59 -13.49 -8.98 -20.59
CA LYS A 59 -13.87 -7.97 -21.59
C LYS A 59 -14.24 -6.62 -20.96
N ASN A 60 -14.62 -6.64 -19.68
CA ASN A 60 -15.07 -5.47 -18.93
C ASN A 60 -14.50 -5.51 -17.50
N CYS A 61 -13.70 -4.52 -17.12
CA CYS A 61 -13.23 -4.31 -15.74
C CYS A 61 -14.12 -3.28 -15.05
N SER A 62 -14.36 -3.44 -13.75
CA SER A 62 -14.99 -2.40 -12.93
C SER A 62 -14.18 -2.19 -11.66
N ASP A 63 -13.84 -0.95 -11.37
CA ASP A 63 -13.03 -0.59 -10.23
C ASP A 63 -13.84 0.14 -9.17
N PHE A 64 -13.54 -0.18 -7.92
CA PHE A 64 -14.09 0.48 -6.76
C PHE A 64 -13.17 1.64 -6.31
N LEU A 65 -13.78 2.68 -5.74
CA LEU A 65 -13.15 3.96 -5.41
C LEU A 65 -12.10 3.88 -4.29
N VAL A 66 -11.97 2.74 -3.61
CA VAL A 66 -11.14 2.61 -2.41
C VAL A 66 -10.04 1.61 -2.60
N THR A 67 -8.94 1.85 -1.90
CA THR A 67 -7.82 0.95 -1.72
C THR A 67 -7.53 0.80 -0.24
N SER A 68 -7.11 -0.38 0.19
CA SER A 68 -6.51 -0.52 1.51
C SER A 68 -5.13 0.13 1.50
N SER A 69 -4.87 1.03 2.45
CA SER A 69 -3.56 1.67 2.58
C SER A 69 -3.19 1.78 4.04
N ILE A 70 -1.89 1.69 4.29
CA ILE A 70 -1.33 1.87 5.62
C ILE A 70 -1.37 3.37 5.92
N VAL A 71 -1.99 3.71 7.04
CA VAL A 71 -2.10 5.07 7.54
C VAL A 71 -1.39 5.13 8.89
N PRO A 72 -0.29 5.89 8.99
CA PRO A 72 0.42 6.07 10.26
C PRO A 72 -0.30 7.11 11.11
N ASN A 73 -0.43 6.83 12.41
CA ASN A 73 -0.84 7.81 13.40
C ASN A 73 0.40 8.43 14.05
N PRO A 74 0.72 9.72 13.80
CA PRO A 74 1.95 10.34 14.30
C PRO A 74 1.99 10.47 15.84
N HIS A 75 0.83 10.46 16.52
CA HIS A 75 0.78 10.63 17.98
C HIS A 75 0.99 9.33 18.75
N ILE A 76 0.59 8.20 18.17
CA ILE A 76 0.67 6.87 18.80
C ILE A 76 1.81 6.06 18.16
N ALA A 77 2.38 6.57 17.07
CA ALA A 77 3.37 5.92 16.23
C ALA A 77 3.01 4.47 15.91
N MET A 78 1.74 4.31 15.53
CA MET A 78 1.16 3.04 15.15
C MET A 78 0.61 3.16 13.75
N GLU A 79 0.84 2.12 12.97
CA GLU A 79 0.26 1.95 11.66
C GLU A 79 -1.10 1.27 11.76
N SER A 80 -2.04 1.76 10.97
CA SER A 80 -3.36 1.16 10.84
C SER A 80 -3.67 0.93 9.37
N LEU A 81 -4.27 -0.22 9.06
CA LEU A 81 -4.80 -0.46 7.73
C LEU A 81 -6.16 0.21 7.63
N ALA A 82 -6.23 1.30 6.85
CA ALA A 82 -7.47 2.01 6.60
C ALA A 82 -7.88 1.89 5.14
N VAL A 83 -9.20 1.93 4.92
CA VAL A 83 -9.77 2.00 3.58
C VAL A 83 -9.79 3.47 3.16
N VAL A 84 -8.96 3.81 2.18
CA VAL A 84 -8.78 5.18 1.69
C VAL A 84 -9.20 5.28 0.22
N PRO A 85 -9.61 6.46 -0.28
CA PRO A 85 -9.83 6.64 -1.71
C PRO A 85 -8.55 6.35 -2.50
N CYS A 86 -8.70 5.72 -3.66
CA CYS A 86 -7.61 5.39 -4.57
C CYS A 86 -6.94 6.68 -5.12
N PHE A 87 -5.72 6.55 -5.64
CA PHE A 87 -5.03 7.64 -6.33
C PHE A 87 -5.35 7.62 -7.83
N CYS A 88 -5.37 8.80 -8.49
CA CYS A 88 -5.60 8.87 -9.94
C CYS A 88 -4.56 8.05 -10.72
N MET A 89 -3.30 8.10 -10.29
CA MET A 89 -2.22 7.32 -10.91
C MET A 89 -2.49 5.81 -10.86
N ALA A 90 -2.97 5.31 -9.72
CA ALA A 90 -3.27 3.89 -9.53
C ALA A 90 -4.45 3.44 -10.39
N GLU A 91 -5.51 4.25 -10.52
CA GLU A 91 -6.60 3.94 -11.46
C GLU A 91 -6.09 3.89 -12.90
N ASN A 92 -5.29 4.87 -13.32
CA ASN A 92 -4.74 4.92 -14.68
C ASN A 92 -3.86 3.68 -14.97
N GLN A 93 -3.13 3.17 -13.97
CA GLN A 93 -2.37 1.95 -14.08
C GLN A 93 -3.28 0.73 -14.29
N ARG A 94 -4.39 0.62 -13.57
CA ARG A 94 -5.38 -0.46 -13.71
C ARG A 94 -6.09 -0.42 -15.07
N VAL A 95 -6.48 0.78 -15.53
CA VAL A 95 -7.02 1.01 -16.87
C VAL A 95 -6.01 0.58 -17.94
N GLY A 96 -4.74 0.97 -17.78
CA GLY A 96 -3.67 0.60 -18.69
C GLY A 96 -3.48 -0.91 -18.77
N GLN A 97 -3.48 -1.61 -17.62
CA GLN A 97 -3.35 -3.06 -17.55
C GLN A 97 -4.53 -3.80 -18.21
N ALA A 98 -5.76 -3.33 -17.99
CA ALA A 98 -6.95 -3.91 -18.59
C ALA A 98 -6.91 -3.86 -20.13
N GLY A 99 -6.30 -2.80 -20.69
CA GLY A 99 -6.18 -2.57 -22.13
C GLY A 99 -4.98 -3.23 -22.81
N CYS A 100 -4.12 -3.95 -22.09
CA CYS A 100 -2.86 -4.49 -22.64
C CYS A 100 -3.05 -5.56 -23.72
N VAL A 101 -4.09 -6.39 -23.62
CA VAL A 101 -4.26 -7.59 -24.48
C VAL A 101 -5.28 -7.36 -25.59
N ALA A 102 -6.38 -6.66 -25.30
CA ALA A 102 -7.48 -6.45 -26.22
C ALA A 102 -8.24 -5.16 -25.85
N PRO A 103 -8.97 -4.54 -26.79
CA PRO A 103 -9.83 -3.39 -26.47
C PRO A 103 -10.84 -3.78 -25.39
N CYS A 104 -10.72 -3.16 -24.22
CA CYS A 104 -11.57 -3.39 -23.06
C CYS A 104 -12.44 -2.16 -22.75
N LYS A 105 -13.56 -2.36 -22.05
CA LYS A 105 -14.28 -1.27 -21.39
C LYS A 105 -13.98 -1.28 -19.90
N PHE A 106 -13.65 -0.11 -19.38
CA PHE A 106 -13.40 0.09 -17.96
C PHE A 106 -14.53 0.91 -17.35
N PHE A 107 -15.14 0.39 -16.29
CA PHE A 107 -16.26 1.01 -15.61
C PHE A 107 -15.82 1.50 -14.23
N SER A 108 -15.62 2.81 -14.09
CA SER A 108 -15.36 3.42 -12.78
C SER A 108 -16.69 3.62 -12.04
N LEU A 109 -16.79 3.13 -10.80
CA LEU A 109 -18.02 3.22 -10.00
C LEU A 109 -18.24 4.61 -9.35
N TYR A 110 -17.75 5.67 -9.97
CA TYR A 110 -17.78 7.03 -9.43
C TYR A 110 -17.96 8.09 -10.51
N THR A 111 -18.35 9.28 -10.06
CA THR A 111 -18.57 10.41 -10.97
C THR A 111 -17.25 11.06 -11.37
N LYS A 112 -17.22 11.65 -12.57
CA LYS A 112 -16.09 12.46 -13.03
C LYS A 112 -15.81 13.64 -12.09
N LEU A 113 -16.84 14.18 -11.43
CA LEU A 113 -16.69 15.25 -10.45
C LEU A 113 -15.93 14.77 -9.21
N ALA A 114 -16.28 13.60 -8.68
CA ALA A 114 -15.56 12.97 -7.57
C ALA A 114 -14.10 12.71 -7.96
N TYR A 115 -13.84 12.18 -9.16
CA TYR A 115 -12.48 11.94 -9.65
C TYR A 115 -11.60 13.20 -9.64
N MET A 116 -12.14 14.34 -10.07
CA MET A 116 -11.36 15.57 -10.17
C MET A 116 -11.21 16.30 -8.84
N LYS A 117 -12.12 16.08 -7.89
CA LYS A 117 -12.18 16.82 -6.62
C LYS A 117 -11.63 16.03 -5.44
N ASP A 118 -11.99 14.75 -5.34
CA ASP A 118 -11.77 13.94 -4.13
C ASP A 118 -10.51 13.08 -4.22
N PHE A 119 -10.04 12.78 -5.44
CA PHE A 119 -8.85 11.94 -5.64
C PHE A 119 -7.57 12.77 -5.68
N LYS A 120 -6.54 12.25 -5.00
CA LYS A 120 -5.17 12.75 -5.13
C LYS A 120 -4.54 12.20 -6.41
N LYS A 121 -3.82 13.05 -7.14
CA LYS A 121 -3.17 12.68 -8.40
C LYS A 121 -2.10 11.62 -8.20
N ASP A 122 -1.20 11.91 -7.26
CA ASP A 122 0.00 11.13 -6.99
C ASP A 122 -0.13 10.36 -5.67
N THR A 123 0.49 9.20 -5.66
CA THR A 123 0.61 8.33 -4.50
C THR A 123 1.44 9.00 -3.40
N VAL A 124 0.97 8.94 -2.14
CA VAL A 124 1.78 9.34 -0.98
C VAL A 124 3.10 8.55 -1.00
N PRO A 125 4.25 9.14 -0.70
CA PRO A 125 5.51 8.42 -0.75
C PRO A 125 5.69 7.44 0.41
N GLU A 126 6.60 6.48 0.25
CA GLU A 126 6.75 5.35 1.17
C GLU A 126 7.28 5.77 2.55
N ASN A 127 8.18 6.75 2.58
CA ASN A 127 8.71 7.38 3.79
C ASN A 127 7.64 8.02 4.69
N GLU A 128 6.47 8.37 4.14
CA GLU A 128 5.34 8.98 4.87
C GLU A 128 4.23 7.98 5.19
N ARG A 129 4.28 6.75 4.65
CA ARG A 129 3.21 5.75 4.81
C ARG A 129 3.36 4.86 6.04
N GLY A 130 4.55 4.74 6.60
CA GLY A 130 4.80 3.80 7.69
C GLY A 130 6.10 4.06 8.43
N THR A 131 6.39 3.13 9.32
CA THR A 131 7.55 3.04 10.18
C THR A 131 8.77 2.78 9.30
N PHE A 132 9.80 3.60 9.45
CA PHE A 132 11.03 3.50 8.66
C PHE A 132 12.26 3.20 9.53
N ALA A 133 12.05 2.63 10.73
CA ALA A 133 13.10 2.11 11.62
C ALA A 133 14.17 1.30 10.88
N ASN A 134 13.74 0.42 9.97
CA ASN A 134 14.62 -0.42 9.15
C ASN A 134 15.56 0.41 8.27
N VAL A 135 15.03 1.45 7.65
CA VAL A 135 15.77 2.35 6.76
C VAL A 135 16.74 3.20 7.58
N VAL A 136 16.31 3.71 8.73
CA VAL A 136 17.18 4.45 9.67
C VAL A 136 18.34 3.59 10.13
N LEU A 137 18.06 2.33 10.51
CA LEU A 137 19.08 1.38 10.96
C LEU A 137 20.08 1.07 9.83
N LEU A 138 19.59 0.90 8.60
CA LEU A 138 20.42 0.71 7.42
C LEU A 138 21.34 1.91 7.15
N PHE A 139 20.81 3.14 7.21
CA PHE A 139 21.63 4.34 7.06
C PHE A 139 22.71 4.45 8.16
N LYS A 140 22.36 4.09 9.40
CA LYS A 140 23.33 4.03 10.50
C LYS A 140 24.38 2.95 10.31
N ALA A 141 24.01 1.79 9.76
CA ALA A 141 24.94 0.73 9.41
C ALA A 141 25.92 1.13 8.28
N LEU A 142 25.46 1.97 7.34
CA LEU A 142 26.28 2.59 6.29
C LEU A 142 27.22 3.69 6.81
N GLY A 143 27.09 4.09 8.08
CA GLY A 143 27.91 5.15 8.68
C GLY A 143 27.38 6.57 8.48
N ILE A 144 26.15 6.73 7.99
CA ILE A 144 25.49 8.03 7.83
C ILE A 144 24.93 8.46 9.19
N ASN A 145 25.56 9.46 9.81
CA ASN A 145 25.17 9.91 11.15
C ASN A 145 24.12 11.02 11.12
N TYR A 146 24.19 11.91 10.13
CA TYR A 146 23.30 13.06 9.98
C TYR A 146 22.20 12.73 8.97
N LEU A 147 21.06 12.29 9.48
CA LEU A 147 19.90 11.91 8.66
C LEU A 147 19.12 13.14 8.16
N ILE A 148 19.17 14.25 8.90
CA ILE A 148 18.46 15.50 8.57
C ILE A 148 19.09 16.21 7.35
N SER A 149 20.40 16.08 7.16
CA SER A 149 21.13 16.69 6.05
C SER A 149 21.26 15.76 4.85
N LEU A 150 20.52 14.65 4.81
CA LEU A 150 20.55 13.73 3.69
C LEU A 150 19.71 14.32 2.55
N ASP A 151 20.29 14.38 1.35
CA ASP A 151 19.59 14.81 0.14
C ASP A 151 18.62 13.70 -0.32
N CYS A 152 17.53 13.51 0.44
CA CYS A 152 16.42 12.66 0.05
C CYS A 152 15.54 13.39 -0.97
N LEU A 153 15.01 12.64 -1.94
CA LEU A 153 14.01 13.15 -2.89
C LEU A 153 12.81 13.75 -2.16
N GLU A 154 12.36 13.06 -1.11
CA GLU A 154 11.37 13.52 -0.15
C GLU A 154 11.89 13.20 1.25
N PRO A 155 12.23 14.22 2.07
CA PRO A 155 12.68 13.98 3.43
C PRO A 155 11.48 13.62 4.33
N PRO A 156 11.63 12.65 5.25
CA PRO A 156 10.58 12.35 6.22
C PRO A 156 10.40 13.55 7.18
N PRO A 157 9.20 13.71 7.78
CA PRO A 157 8.98 14.69 8.85
C PRO A 157 10.00 14.54 9.99
N GLY A 158 10.46 15.64 10.57
CA GLY A 158 11.42 15.61 11.67
C GLY A 158 10.91 14.82 12.89
N ASP A 159 9.61 14.95 13.19
CA ASP A 159 8.97 14.29 14.33
C ASP A 159 8.98 12.76 14.19
N THR A 160 8.71 12.24 12.97
CA THR A 160 8.74 10.80 12.72
C THR A 160 10.17 10.27 12.83
N LEU A 161 11.16 11.02 12.33
CA LEU A 161 12.57 10.65 12.44
C LEU A 161 13.03 10.55 13.90
N ILE A 162 12.60 11.48 14.75
CA ILE A 162 12.91 11.45 16.20
C ILE A 162 12.30 10.21 16.83
N TRP A 163 11.03 9.91 16.52
CA TRP A 163 10.36 8.73 17.03
C TRP A 163 11.08 7.42 16.66
N GLU A 164 11.50 7.28 15.40
CA GLU A 164 12.22 6.09 14.94
C GLU A 164 13.56 5.90 15.66
N LEU A 165 14.28 7.01 15.90
CA LEU A 165 15.53 6.99 16.64
C LEU A 165 15.31 6.61 18.12
N ASP A 166 14.24 7.13 18.73
CA ASP A 166 13.85 6.76 20.09
C ASP A 166 13.46 5.28 20.17
N LEU A 167 12.69 4.77 19.21
CA LEU A 167 12.33 3.35 19.13
C LEU A 167 13.59 2.47 19.06
N LEU A 168 14.53 2.80 18.18
CA LEU A 168 15.79 2.07 18.03
C LEU A 168 16.70 2.15 19.27
N TYR A 169 16.65 3.26 20.01
CA TYR A 169 17.33 3.41 21.28
C TYR A 169 16.73 2.50 22.36
N HIS A 170 15.39 2.47 22.48
CA HIS A 170 14.70 1.60 23.44
C HIS A 170 14.86 0.11 23.12
N LEU A 171 14.97 -0.25 21.84
CA LEU A 171 15.28 -1.61 21.40
C LEU A 171 16.74 -2.00 21.65
N GLY A 172 17.62 -1.07 22.02
CA GLY A 172 19.05 -1.34 22.25
C GLY A 172 19.88 -1.48 20.97
N ALA A 173 19.34 -1.08 19.82
CA ALA A 173 20.05 -1.06 18.55
C ALA A 173 20.99 0.16 18.44
N LEU A 174 20.66 1.26 19.12
CA LEU A 174 21.46 2.48 19.20
C LEU A 174 21.97 2.75 20.63
N ASN A 175 23.17 3.31 20.72
CA ASN A 175 23.71 3.85 21.96
C ASN A 175 23.20 5.28 22.21
N GLY A 176 23.36 5.81 23.43
CA GLY A 176 22.96 7.20 23.78
C GLY A 176 23.69 8.32 23.02
N ARG A 177 24.68 7.97 22.17
CA ARG A 177 25.34 8.88 21.22
C ARG A 177 24.76 8.79 19.80
N GLY A 178 23.70 8.02 19.59
CA GLY A 178 23.09 7.78 18.28
C GLY A 178 23.96 6.94 17.32
N GLN A 179 24.87 6.13 17.87
CA GLN A 179 25.75 5.21 17.14
C GLN A 179 25.24 3.78 17.25
N LEU A 180 25.50 2.98 16.22
CA LEU A 180 25.09 1.57 16.17
C LEU A 180 25.74 0.77 17.31
N ALA A 181 24.92 0.08 18.11
CA ALA A 181 25.39 -0.86 19.11
C ALA A 181 25.85 -2.18 18.47
N LYS A 182 26.56 -3.04 19.21
CA LYS A 182 26.96 -4.37 18.73
C LYS A 182 25.74 -5.21 18.30
N ASN A 183 24.63 -5.02 19.00
CA ASN A 183 23.39 -5.75 18.79
C ASN A 183 22.55 -5.17 17.64
N GLY A 184 22.86 -3.95 17.16
CA GLY A 184 22.08 -3.24 16.14
C GLY A 184 22.38 -3.64 14.69
N ARG A 185 23.24 -4.64 14.44
CA ARG A 185 23.61 -5.08 13.08
C ARG A 185 22.63 -6.10 12.46
N VAL A 186 21.38 -6.06 12.90
CA VAL A 186 20.35 -7.03 12.51
C VAL A 186 19.27 -6.36 11.66
N MET A 187 18.67 -7.14 10.77
CA MET A 187 17.52 -6.73 9.96
C MET A 187 16.24 -6.85 10.79
N ASP A 188 15.27 -5.94 10.61
CA ASP A 188 14.03 -5.84 11.39
C ASP A 188 14.24 -5.74 12.92
N PRO A 189 14.34 -4.52 13.49
CA PRO A 189 14.84 -4.30 14.86
C PRO A 189 13.92 -4.89 15.93
N MET A 190 12.61 -4.96 15.71
CA MET A 190 11.69 -5.55 16.70
C MET A 190 11.85 -7.07 16.80
N LEU A 191 11.73 -7.77 15.67
CA LEU A 191 11.77 -9.24 15.65
C LEU A 191 13.18 -9.76 15.94
N SER A 192 14.20 -9.13 15.38
CA SER A 192 15.59 -9.54 15.60
C SER A 192 16.03 -9.40 17.05
N MET A 193 15.66 -8.30 17.72
CA MET A 193 15.96 -8.13 19.14
C MET A 193 15.21 -9.13 20.01
N ALA A 194 13.96 -9.44 19.69
CA ALA A 194 13.22 -10.50 20.38
C ALA A 194 13.92 -11.86 20.24
N ILE A 195 14.45 -12.19 19.06
CA ILE A 195 15.22 -13.42 18.83
C ILE A 195 16.54 -13.40 19.61
N LEU A 196 17.28 -12.29 19.61
CA LEU A 196 18.55 -12.16 20.35
C LEU A 196 18.35 -12.32 21.86
N GLU A 197 17.31 -11.71 22.43
CA GLU A 197 16.99 -11.85 23.86
C GLU A 197 16.49 -13.26 24.20
N SER A 198 15.82 -13.95 23.27
CA SER A 198 15.32 -15.30 23.49
C SER A 198 16.42 -16.33 23.80
N GLU A 199 17.66 -16.08 23.36
CA GLU A 199 18.81 -16.92 23.69
C GLU A 199 19.11 -16.91 25.19
N LYS A 200 19.01 -15.73 25.83
CA LYS A 200 19.25 -15.57 27.27
C LYS A 200 18.21 -16.30 28.11
N TYR A 201 16.96 -16.33 27.64
CA TYR A 201 15.85 -17.02 28.30
C TYR A 201 15.71 -18.49 27.88
N GLN A 202 16.57 -19.00 26.98
CA GLN A 202 16.51 -20.35 26.41
C GLN A 202 15.16 -20.69 25.75
N CYS A 203 14.46 -19.68 25.21
CA CYS A 203 13.15 -19.82 24.55
C CYS A 203 13.21 -19.62 23.02
N THR A 204 14.37 -19.86 22.42
CA THR A 204 14.62 -19.58 20.98
C THR A 204 13.66 -20.28 20.04
N LYS A 205 13.35 -21.57 20.28
CA LYS A 205 12.43 -22.34 19.43
C LYS A 205 11.02 -21.76 19.37
N ALA A 206 10.51 -21.28 20.50
CA ALA A 206 9.16 -20.70 20.58
C ALA A 206 9.10 -19.35 19.87
N VAL A 207 10.09 -18.49 20.10
CA VAL A 207 10.16 -17.16 19.45
C VAL A 207 10.34 -17.30 17.94
N LEU A 208 11.16 -18.26 17.50
CA LEU A 208 11.37 -18.52 16.07
C LEU A 208 10.10 -19.06 15.39
N SER A 209 9.32 -19.89 16.09
CA SER A 209 8.01 -20.31 15.60
C SER A 209 7.04 -19.13 15.48
N ILE A 210 7.03 -18.22 16.46
CA ILE A 210 6.16 -17.02 16.44
C ILE A 210 6.59 -16.07 15.32
N GLY A 211 7.89 -15.88 15.09
CA GLY A 211 8.40 -15.03 14.02
C GLY A 211 8.22 -15.59 12.60
N SER A 212 7.88 -16.87 12.46
CA SER A 212 7.65 -17.52 11.17
C SER A 212 6.17 -17.57 10.76
N MET A 213 5.26 -17.28 11.69
CA MET A 213 3.80 -17.22 11.47
C MET A 213 3.41 -15.86 10.90
#